data_AF-A0AAE4U4J5-F1
#
_entry.id   AF-A0AAE4U4J5-F1
#
_cell.length_a   1.000
_cell.length_b   1.000
_cell.length_c   1.000
_cell.angle_alpha   90.00
_cell.angle_beta   90.00
_cell.angle_gamma   90.00
#
_symmetry.space_group_name_H-M   'P 1'
#
loop_
_entity.id
_entity.type
_entity.pdbx_description
1 polymer ?
#
loop_
_entity_poly.entity_id
_entity_poly.type
_entity_poly.pdbx_seq_one_letter_code
_entity_poly.pdbx_strand_id
1 'polypeptide(L)'
;MAVSKRLRFEILRRDDHTCRYCGAKAPDVPLRVDHVIPVALGGSDDPSNLVTACEPCNTGKASIGPDAPLVAEVAADALRWARAMAIVAEQREAKRSADAEIHDKFLAKWNSWTYTRGIKQYTIPLPGEWRVKVTRFIANGLELNDLTELVDVAMSARCDDVWRYFCGCCWRRLTEAQELAREILDLEGGTDGG
;
A
#
# COMPACT_ATOMS: atom_id res chain seq x y z
N MET A 1 30.69 -1.00 10.72
CA MET A 1 29.99 -2.29 10.91
C MET A 1 29.76 -2.89 9.53
N ALA A 2 29.54 -4.20 9.41
CA ALA A 2 29.25 -4.81 8.11
C ALA A 2 27.75 -4.71 7.79
N VAL A 3 27.40 -4.27 6.57
CA VAL A 3 26.02 -4.24 6.06
C VAL A 3 25.39 -5.63 6.20
N SER A 4 24.21 -5.71 6.82
CA SER A 4 23.55 -6.99 7.09
C SER A 4 23.21 -7.76 5.79
N LYS A 5 23.15 -9.09 5.85
CA LYS A 5 22.78 -9.93 4.68
C LYS A 5 21.41 -9.55 4.11
N ARG A 6 20.44 -9.23 4.98
CA ARG A 6 19.10 -8.80 4.59
C ARG A 6 19.15 -7.47 3.83
N LEU A 7 19.81 -6.46 4.42
CA LEU A 7 19.94 -5.15 3.79
C LEU A 7 20.67 -5.26 2.44
N ARG A 8 21.72 -6.09 2.37
CA ARG A 8 22.42 -6.37 1.10
C ARG A 8 21.47 -6.91 0.02
N PHE A 9 20.62 -7.88 0.38
CA PHE A 9 19.65 -8.44 -0.55
C PHE A 9 18.61 -7.39 -0.98
N GLU A 10 18.14 -6.56 -0.05
CA GLU A 10 17.18 -5.49 -0.34
C GLU A 10 17.75 -4.44 -1.31
N ILE A 11 19.02 -4.02 -1.14
CA ILE A 11 19.68 -3.07 -2.05
C ILE A 11 19.90 -3.67 -3.44
N LEU A 12 20.37 -4.92 -3.53
CA LEU A 12 20.54 -5.62 -4.81
C LEU A 12 19.21 -5.75 -5.56
N ARG A 13 18.14 -6.08 -4.84
CA ARG A 13 16.79 -6.16 -5.43
C ARG A 13 16.26 -4.80 -5.84
N ARG A 14 16.47 -3.74 -5.04
CA ARG A 14 16.07 -2.37 -5.36
C ARG A 14 16.68 -1.91 -6.69
N ASP A 15 17.97 -2.21 -6.89
CA ASP A 15 18.72 -1.78 -8.06
C ASP A 15 18.63 -2.77 -9.24
N ASP A 16 17.66 -3.70 -9.22
CA ASP A 16 17.47 -4.74 -10.23
C ASP A 16 18.76 -5.52 -10.58
N HIS A 17 19.56 -5.82 -9.57
CA HIS A 17 20.85 -6.48 -9.71
C HIS A 17 21.73 -5.84 -10.80
N THR A 18 21.71 -4.51 -10.85
CA THR A 18 22.42 -3.71 -11.85
C THR A 18 23.33 -2.71 -11.16
N CYS A 19 24.58 -2.62 -11.60
CA CYS A 19 25.53 -1.63 -11.09
C CYS A 19 25.01 -0.22 -11.38
N ARG A 20 24.84 0.59 -10.33
CA ARG A 20 24.35 1.97 -10.44
C ARG A 20 25.34 2.95 -11.08
N TYR A 21 26.61 2.57 -11.19
CA TYR A 21 27.65 3.41 -11.79
C TYR A 21 27.83 3.18 -13.29
N CYS A 22 27.81 1.92 -13.75
CA CYS A 22 28.12 1.58 -15.14
C CYS A 22 27.04 0.79 -15.87
N GLY A 23 25.98 0.36 -15.19
CA GLY A 23 24.88 -0.41 -15.78
C GLY A 23 25.17 -1.90 -15.98
N ALA A 24 26.34 -2.41 -15.60
CA ALA A 24 26.64 -3.84 -15.69
C ALA A 24 25.73 -4.66 -14.76
N LYS A 25 25.21 -5.81 -15.25
CA LYS A 25 24.16 -6.60 -14.58
C LYS A 25 24.66 -7.98 -14.17
N ALA A 26 24.08 -8.56 -13.11
CA ALA A 26 24.32 -9.96 -12.77
C ALA A 26 23.60 -10.90 -13.77
N PRO A 27 24.16 -12.09 -14.05
CA PRO A 27 25.36 -12.70 -13.45
C PRO A 27 26.68 -12.33 -14.15
N ASP A 28 26.66 -11.52 -15.21
CA ASP A 28 27.82 -11.22 -16.05
C ASP A 28 28.97 -10.55 -15.28
N VAL A 29 28.64 -9.82 -14.20
CA VAL A 29 29.62 -9.26 -13.27
C VAL A 29 29.27 -9.59 -11.80
N PRO A 30 30.27 -9.78 -10.93
CA PRO A 30 30.01 -9.89 -9.50
C PRO A 30 29.58 -8.53 -8.94
N LEU A 31 28.44 -8.52 -8.25
CA LEU A 31 27.87 -7.32 -7.65
C LEU A 31 28.04 -7.31 -6.13
N ARG A 32 28.31 -6.12 -5.59
CA ARG A 32 28.34 -5.85 -4.14
C ARG A 32 27.55 -4.60 -3.82
N VAL A 33 27.32 -4.39 -2.53
CA VAL A 33 26.74 -3.17 -2.02
C VAL A 33 27.88 -2.24 -1.64
N ASP A 34 27.84 -1.04 -2.16
CA ASP A 34 28.81 0.04 -1.99
C ASP A 34 28.16 1.23 -1.28
N HIS A 35 28.95 1.95 -0.48
CA HIS A 35 28.53 3.17 0.20
C HIS A 35 28.76 4.37 -0.70
N VAL A 36 27.71 5.07 -1.14
CA VAL A 36 27.80 6.24 -2.03
C VAL A 36 28.77 7.28 -1.48
N ILE A 37 28.63 7.65 -0.21
CA ILE A 37 29.63 8.38 0.57
C ILE A 37 30.48 7.34 1.31
N PRO A 38 31.81 7.30 1.10
CA PRO A 38 32.68 6.37 1.81
C PRO A 38 32.55 6.49 3.33
N VAL A 39 32.62 5.36 4.04
CA VAL A 39 32.59 5.34 5.52
C VAL A 39 33.71 6.20 6.13
N ALA A 40 34.88 6.25 5.48
CA ALA A 40 36.01 7.11 5.89
C ALA A 40 35.69 8.61 5.86
N LEU A 41 34.70 9.03 5.05
CA LEU A 41 34.21 10.40 4.95
C LEU A 41 32.89 10.60 5.73
N GLY A 42 32.50 9.65 6.59
CA GLY A 42 31.31 9.75 7.43
C GLY A 42 30.03 9.18 6.81
N GLY A 43 30.11 8.41 5.71
CA GLY A 43 28.94 7.76 5.13
C GLY A 43 28.28 6.73 6.07
N SER A 44 26.95 6.76 6.13
CA SER A 44 26.17 5.84 6.99
C SER A 44 25.84 4.52 6.27
N ASP A 45 25.47 3.51 7.06
CA ASP A 45 24.91 2.24 6.57
C ASP A 45 23.42 2.36 6.16
N ASP A 46 22.88 3.58 6.09
CA ASP A 46 21.48 3.79 5.70
C ASP A 46 21.24 3.36 4.24
N PRO A 47 20.09 2.77 3.92
CA PRO A 47 19.76 2.38 2.55
C PRO A 47 19.89 3.52 1.52
N SER A 48 19.74 4.77 1.95
CA SER A 48 19.92 5.97 1.13
C SER A 48 21.37 6.25 0.73
N ASN A 49 22.35 5.69 1.47
CA ASN A 49 23.77 5.79 1.17
C ASN A 49 24.32 4.47 0.60
N LEU A 50 23.50 3.46 0.34
CA LEU A 50 23.92 2.16 -0.18
C LEU A 50 23.41 1.95 -1.60
N VAL A 51 24.26 1.47 -2.49
CA VAL A 51 23.94 1.14 -3.90
C VAL A 51 24.60 -0.14 -4.36
N THR A 52 24.06 -0.73 -5.42
CA THR A 52 24.66 -1.88 -6.09
C THR A 52 25.82 -1.43 -7.00
N ALA A 53 26.98 -2.04 -6.84
CA ALA A 53 28.19 -1.75 -7.60
C ALA A 53 28.86 -3.04 -8.08
N CYS A 54 29.40 -3.05 -9.30
CA CYS A 54 30.30 -4.11 -9.73
C CYS A 54 31.70 -3.91 -9.11
N GLU A 55 32.46 -4.99 -9.02
CA GLU A 55 33.80 -4.97 -8.42
C GLU A 55 34.75 -3.91 -9.03
N PRO A 56 34.82 -3.71 -10.37
CA PRO A 56 35.62 -2.63 -10.96
C PRO A 56 35.20 -1.22 -10.51
N CYS A 57 33.91 -0.92 -10.50
CA CYS A 57 33.41 0.39 -10.08
C CYS A 57 33.60 0.62 -8.58
N ASN A 58 33.36 -0.40 -7.77
CA ASN A 58 33.54 -0.34 -6.32
C ASN A 58 35.01 -0.06 -5.95
N THR A 59 35.95 -0.74 -6.61
CA THR A 59 37.39 -0.54 -6.38
C THR A 59 37.89 0.79 -6.96
N GLY A 60 37.42 1.15 -8.17
CA GLY A 60 37.80 2.42 -8.83
C GLY A 60 37.32 3.65 -8.06
N LYS A 61 36.16 3.58 -7.42
CA LYS A 61 35.62 4.67 -6.60
C LYS A 61 36.49 5.02 -5.39
N ALA A 62 37.29 4.09 -4.87
CA ALA A 62 38.24 4.41 -3.80
C ALA A 62 39.23 5.55 -4.19
N SER A 63 39.38 5.82 -5.50
CA SER A 63 40.20 6.91 -6.05
C SER A 63 39.41 8.15 -6.52
N ILE A 64 38.07 8.11 -6.47
CA ILE A 64 37.19 9.17 -7.00
C ILE A 64 36.58 9.94 -5.83
N GLY A 65 36.73 11.26 -5.82
CA GLY A 65 36.15 12.13 -4.80
C GLY A 65 34.60 12.12 -4.82
N PRO A 66 33.94 12.38 -3.68
CA PRO A 66 32.47 12.40 -3.59
C PRO A 66 31.81 13.44 -4.50
N ASP A 67 32.53 14.50 -4.86
CA ASP A 67 32.06 15.57 -5.75
C ASP A 67 32.20 15.23 -7.25
N ALA A 68 32.74 14.06 -7.59
CA ALA A 68 32.81 13.64 -8.98
C ALA A 68 31.38 13.49 -9.56
N PRO A 69 31.12 13.96 -10.79
CA PRO A 69 29.76 14.02 -11.34
C PRO A 69 28.96 12.71 -11.23
N LEU A 70 29.60 11.58 -11.55
CA LEU A 70 28.97 10.26 -11.47
C LEU A 70 28.59 9.85 -10.03
N VAL A 71 29.41 10.20 -9.04
CA VAL A 71 29.13 9.90 -7.62
C VAL A 71 28.00 10.79 -7.11
N ALA A 72 28.01 12.07 -7.49
CA ALA A 72 26.96 13.03 -7.15
C ALA A 72 25.60 12.63 -7.73
N GLU A 73 25.55 12.17 -8.98
CA GLU A 73 24.32 11.68 -9.63
C GLU A 73 23.76 10.44 -8.93
N VAL A 74 24.61 9.46 -8.61
CA VAL A 74 24.19 8.24 -7.88
C VAL A 74 23.71 8.57 -6.46
N ALA A 75 24.34 9.53 -5.79
CA ALA A 75 23.88 10.04 -4.49
C ALA A 75 22.49 10.70 -4.59
N ALA A 76 22.28 11.52 -5.62
CA ALA A 76 21.00 12.17 -5.86
C ALA A 76 19.89 11.15 -6.13
N ASP A 77 20.16 10.11 -6.92
CA ASP A 77 19.22 9.02 -7.20
C ASP A 77 18.85 8.23 -5.93
N ALA A 78 19.83 7.89 -5.10
CA ALA A 78 19.58 7.18 -3.85
C ALA A 78 18.73 8.01 -2.87
N LEU A 79 18.96 9.32 -2.82
CA LEU A 79 18.14 10.25 -2.04
C LEU A 79 16.71 10.38 -2.58
N ARG A 80 16.53 10.40 -3.91
CA ARG A 80 15.21 10.39 -4.56
C ARG A 80 14.42 9.15 -4.21
N TRP A 81 15.05 7.97 -4.25
CA TRP A 81 14.41 6.71 -3.84
C TRP A 81 14.01 6.73 -2.36
N ALA A 82 14.89 7.19 -1.47
CA ALA A 82 14.59 7.27 -0.04
C ALA A 82 13.37 8.18 0.23
N ARG A 83 13.29 9.34 -0.46
CA ARG A 83 12.12 10.23 -0.39
C ARG A 83 10.85 9.55 -0.92
N ALA A 84 10.92 8.87 -2.06
CA ALA A 84 9.78 8.14 -2.61
C ALA A 84 9.28 7.05 -1.64
N MET A 85 10.19 6.31 -1.01
CA MET A 85 9.84 5.32 0.02
C MET A 85 9.19 5.94 1.26
N ALA A 86 9.66 7.11 1.70
CA ALA A 86 9.05 7.84 2.79
C ALA A 86 7.61 8.28 2.45
N ILE A 87 7.39 8.79 1.24
CA ILE A 87 6.05 9.15 0.74
C ILE A 87 5.13 7.93 0.71
N VAL A 88 5.61 6.79 0.19
CA VAL A 88 4.82 5.54 0.18
C VAL A 88 4.49 5.07 1.60
N ALA A 89 5.42 5.19 2.55
CA ALA A 89 5.18 4.85 3.95
C ALA A 89 4.10 5.76 4.57
N GLU A 90 4.19 7.07 4.33
CA GLU A 90 3.19 8.06 4.77
C GLU A 90 1.81 7.79 4.16
N GLN A 91 1.74 7.51 2.86
CA GLN A 91 0.49 7.13 2.19
C GLN A 91 -0.11 5.84 2.76
N ARG A 92 0.71 4.85 3.07
CA ARG A 92 0.26 3.60 3.71
C ARG A 92 -0.26 3.84 5.12
N GLU A 93 0.39 4.70 5.89
CA GLU A 93 -0.06 5.11 7.22
C GLU A 93 -1.41 5.82 7.13
N ALA A 94 -1.51 6.82 6.26
CA ALA A 94 -2.73 7.57 6.04
C ALA A 94 -3.89 6.66 5.62
N LYS A 95 -3.64 5.74 4.68
CA LYS A 95 -4.64 4.74 4.28
C LYS A 95 -5.06 3.84 5.44
N ARG A 96 -4.11 3.35 6.25
CA ARG A 96 -4.41 2.49 7.40
C ARG A 96 -5.24 3.24 8.45
N SER A 97 -4.93 4.51 8.69
CA SER A 97 -5.69 5.38 9.59
C SER A 97 -7.13 5.60 9.08
N ALA A 98 -7.29 5.87 7.78
CA ALA A 98 -8.60 6.03 7.18
C ALA A 98 -9.43 4.72 7.22
N ASP A 99 -8.81 3.58 6.89
CA ASP A 99 -9.47 2.27 6.99
C ASP A 99 -9.89 1.98 8.44
N ALA A 100 -9.06 2.31 9.44
CA ALA A 100 -9.38 2.14 10.86
C ALA A 100 -10.57 3.02 11.30
N GLU A 101 -10.63 4.28 10.89
CA GLU A 101 -11.75 5.17 11.19
C GLU A 101 -13.08 4.65 10.59
N ILE A 102 -13.04 4.16 9.34
CA ILE A 102 -14.19 3.52 8.70
C ILE A 102 -14.64 2.30 9.49
N HIS A 103 -13.69 1.44 9.90
CA HIS A 103 -14.00 0.24 10.69
C HIS A 103 -14.63 0.60 12.03
N ASP A 104 -14.10 1.58 12.75
CA ASP A 104 -14.62 1.99 14.05
C ASP A 104 -16.04 2.55 13.93
N LYS A 105 -16.31 3.40 12.92
CA LYS A 105 -17.66 3.92 12.66
C LYS A 105 -18.63 2.82 12.25
N PHE A 106 -18.21 1.90 11.38
CA PHE A 106 -19.02 0.75 11.01
C PHE A 106 -19.35 -0.12 12.23
N LEU A 107 -18.35 -0.43 13.06
CA LEU A 107 -18.51 -1.26 14.24
C LEU A 107 -19.43 -0.59 15.28
N ALA A 108 -19.29 0.72 15.47
CA ALA A 108 -20.17 1.49 16.35
C ALA A 108 -21.62 1.43 15.86
N LYS A 109 -21.86 1.61 14.55
CA LYS A 109 -23.18 1.45 13.96
C LYS A 109 -23.73 0.03 14.13
N TRP A 110 -22.92 -0.98 13.85
CA TRP A 110 -23.31 -2.38 14.00
C TRP A 110 -23.71 -2.71 15.44
N ASN A 111 -22.88 -2.31 16.41
CA ASN A 111 -23.11 -2.58 17.83
C ASN A 111 -24.21 -1.70 18.46
N SER A 112 -24.68 -0.66 17.77
CA SER A 112 -25.87 0.08 18.20
C SER A 112 -27.13 -0.80 18.15
N TRP A 113 -27.12 -1.82 17.31
CA TRP A 113 -28.15 -2.86 17.28
C TRP A 113 -27.83 -3.94 18.31
N THR A 114 -28.79 -4.15 19.20
CA THR A 114 -28.66 -5.08 20.31
C THR A 114 -29.95 -5.88 20.47
N TYR A 115 -29.83 -7.07 21.06
CA TYR A 115 -30.96 -7.91 21.41
C TYR A 115 -30.86 -8.32 22.88
N THR A 116 -32.01 -8.59 23.49
CA THR A 116 -32.08 -9.04 24.88
C THR A 116 -32.31 -10.54 24.95
N ARG A 117 -31.68 -11.20 25.92
CA ARG A 117 -31.96 -12.59 26.28
C ARG A 117 -32.02 -12.67 27.80
N GLY A 118 -33.24 -12.67 28.33
CA GLY A 118 -33.49 -12.43 29.75
C GLY A 118 -33.17 -10.98 30.13
N ILE A 119 -32.39 -10.78 31.18
CA ILE A 119 -31.96 -9.45 31.65
C ILE A 119 -30.72 -8.90 30.94
N LYS A 120 -30.07 -9.72 30.11
CA LYS A 120 -28.81 -9.37 29.46
C LYS A 120 -29.04 -8.85 28.05
N GLN A 121 -28.29 -7.82 27.68
CA GLN A 121 -28.23 -7.24 26.35
C GLN A 121 -26.98 -7.73 25.62
N TYR A 122 -27.12 -8.08 24.35
CA TYR A 122 -26.06 -8.63 23.50
C TYR A 122 -26.00 -7.86 22.18
N THR A 123 -24.81 -7.77 21.60
CA THR A 123 -24.63 -7.33 20.21
C THR A 123 -24.66 -8.53 19.28
N ILE A 124 -24.96 -8.27 18.01
CA ILE A 124 -24.92 -9.30 16.97
C ILE A 124 -23.45 -9.54 16.60
N PRO A 125 -22.95 -10.79 16.66
CA PRO A 125 -21.54 -11.06 16.42
C PRO A 125 -21.15 -10.84 14.96
N LEU A 126 -19.96 -10.27 14.74
CA LEU A 126 -19.33 -10.15 13.43
C LEU A 126 -18.29 -11.28 13.23
N PRO A 127 -18.11 -11.79 12.00
CA PRO A 127 -17.04 -12.75 11.71
C PRO A 127 -15.67 -12.09 11.76
N GLY A 128 -14.60 -12.85 12.05
CA GLY A 128 -13.24 -12.28 12.21
C GLY A 128 -12.73 -11.45 11.03
N GLU A 129 -13.17 -11.77 9.81
CA GLU A 129 -12.75 -11.11 8.57
C GLU A 129 -13.65 -9.93 8.13
N TRP A 130 -14.54 -9.44 9.00
CA TRP A 130 -15.51 -8.41 8.63
C TRP A 130 -14.84 -7.12 8.10
N ARG A 131 -13.69 -6.73 8.69
CA ARG A 131 -12.92 -5.53 8.29
C ARG A 131 -12.46 -5.60 6.84
N VAL A 132 -11.95 -6.76 6.43
CA VAL A 132 -11.47 -6.99 5.06
C VAL A 132 -12.63 -6.84 4.06
N LYS A 133 -13.81 -7.36 4.39
CA LYS A 133 -15.00 -7.23 3.54
C LYS A 133 -15.51 -5.78 3.47
N VAL A 134 -15.57 -5.07 4.60
CA VAL A 134 -15.97 -3.65 4.65
C VAL A 134 -15.02 -2.80 3.80
N THR A 135 -13.70 -2.92 3.99
CA THR A 135 -12.72 -2.22 3.15
C THR A 135 -12.88 -2.57 1.68
N ARG A 136 -13.19 -3.82 1.36
CA ARG A 136 -13.44 -4.24 -0.02
C ARG A 136 -14.66 -3.56 -0.61
N PHE A 137 -15.77 -3.49 0.11
CA PHE A 137 -16.97 -2.80 -0.38
C PHE A 137 -16.70 -1.32 -0.66
N ILE A 138 -16.01 -0.62 0.25
CA ILE A 138 -15.61 0.77 0.04
C ILE A 138 -14.70 0.91 -1.18
N ALA A 139 -13.69 0.03 -1.30
CA ALA A 139 -12.78 0.03 -2.45
C ALA A 139 -13.46 -0.30 -3.79
N ASN A 140 -14.68 -0.85 -3.78
CA ASN A 140 -15.47 -1.11 -4.97
C ASN A 140 -16.53 -0.04 -5.25
N GLY A 141 -16.56 1.04 -4.46
CA GLY A 141 -17.37 2.23 -4.73
C GLY A 141 -18.54 2.46 -3.77
N LEU A 142 -18.71 1.66 -2.71
CA LEU A 142 -19.65 2.05 -1.65
C LEU A 142 -19.04 3.12 -0.75
N GLU A 143 -19.89 3.96 -0.18
CA GLU A 143 -19.50 4.91 0.87
C GLU A 143 -19.83 4.37 2.26
N LEU A 144 -19.25 4.98 3.30
CA LEU A 144 -19.58 4.61 4.68
C LEU A 144 -21.08 4.79 4.96
N ASN A 145 -21.72 5.81 4.38
CA ASN A 145 -23.14 6.05 4.53
C ASN A 145 -23.97 4.88 3.98
N ASP A 146 -23.66 4.39 2.77
CA ASP A 146 -24.28 3.19 2.21
C ASP A 146 -24.19 2.02 3.18
N LEU A 147 -22.99 1.77 3.73
CA LEU A 147 -22.81 0.66 4.68
C LEU A 147 -23.67 0.84 5.93
N THR A 148 -23.74 2.05 6.49
CA THR A 148 -24.55 2.31 7.69
C THR A 148 -26.05 2.14 7.44
N GLU A 149 -26.55 2.56 6.28
CA GLU A 149 -27.95 2.34 5.87
C GLU A 149 -28.23 0.84 5.67
N LEU A 150 -27.33 0.14 4.98
CA LEU A 150 -27.48 -1.28 4.71
C LEU A 150 -27.40 -2.13 6.00
N VAL A 151 -26.69 -1.66 7.02
CA VAL A 151 -26.77 -2.25 8.38
C VAL A 151 -28.20 -2.17 8.90
N ASP A 152 -28.85 -1.01 8.86
CA ASP A 152 -30.23 -0.88 9.36
C ASP A 152 -31.22 -1.78 8.60
N VAL A 153 -31.05 -1.87 7.27
CA VAL A 153 -31.82 -2.78 6.41
C VAL A 153 -31.61 -4.23 6.82
N ALA A 154 -30.36 -4.65 7.04
CA ALA A 154 -30.05 -6.02 7.41
C ALA A 154 -30.54 -6.38 8.81
N MET A 155 -30.38 -5.48 9.77
CA MET A 155 -30.80 -5.67 11.16
C MET A 155 -32.32 -5.76 11.31
N SER A 156 -33.05 -5.06 10.45
CA SER A 156 -34.52 -5.10 10.40
C SER A 156 -35.05 -6.32 9.64
N ALA A 157 -34.20 -7.05 8.92
CA ALA A 157 -34.61 -8.21 8.13
C ALA A 157 -34.83 -9.44 9.03
N ARG A 158 -35.92 -10.18 8.77
CA ARG A 158 -36.17 -11.48 9.41
C ARG A 158 -35.30 -12.55 8.73
N CYS A 159 -34.06 -12.71 9.19
CA CYS A 159 -33.12 -13.70 8.66
C CYS A 159 -32.25 -14.31 9.77
N ASP A 160 -31.76 -15.52 9.53
CA ASP A 160 -30.93 -16.25 10.51
C ASP A 160 -29.47 -15.75 10.54
N ASP A 161 -28.99 -15.17 9.44
CA ASP A 161 -27.62 -14.68 9.29
C ASP A 161 -27.64 -13.24 8.74
N VAL A 162 -27.72 -12.29 9.67
CA VAL A 162 -27.75 -10.86 9.41
C VAL A 162 -26.51 -10.39 8.65
N TRP A 163 -25.34 -10.94 8.96
CA TRP A 163 -24.08 -10.57 8.30
C TRP A 163 -24.06 -11.01 6.83
N ARG A 164 -24.48 -12.24 6.55
CA ARG A 164 -24.60 -12.73 5.17
C ARG A 164 -25.63 -11.93 4.38
N TYR A 165 -26.75 -11.60 5.01
CA TYR A 165 -27.78 -10.76 4.39
C TYR A 165 -27.26 -9.34 4.08
N PHE A 166 -26.59 -8.71 5.04
CA PHE A 166 -25.90 -7.43 4.86
C PHE A 166 -24.94 -7.45 3.67
N CYS A 167 -24.06 -8.47 3.59
CA CYS A 167 -23.14 -8.62 2.47
C CYS A 167 -23.88 -8.74 1.13
N GLY A 168 -24.98 -9.48 1.09
CA GLY A 168 -25.82 -9.60 -0.11
C GLY A 168 -26.41 -8.27 -0.56
N CYS A 169 -26.86 -7.44 0.39
CA CYS A 169 -27.37 -6.10 0.09
C CYS A 169 -26.26 -5.17 -0.43
N CYS A 170 -25.04 -5.25 0.12
CA CYS A 170 -23.89 -4.50 -0.39
C CYS A 170 -23.55 -4.87 -1.84
N TRP A 171 -23.51 -6.16 -2.17
CA TRP A 171 -23.24 -6.60 -3.55
C TRP A 171 -24.32 -6.15 -4.53
N ARG A 172 -25.59 -6.15 -4.10
CA ARG A 172 -26.69 -5.63 -4.92
C ARG A 172 -26.49 -4.15 -5.21
N ARG A 173 -26.24 -3.33 -4.17
CA ARG A 173 -25.97 -1.88 -4.33
C ARG A 173 -24.79 -1.60 -5.25
N LEU A 174 -23.73 -2.40 -5.14
CA LEU A 174 -22.58 -2.31 -6.06
C LEU A 174 -22.94 -2.66 -7.50
N THR A 175 -23.78 -3.66 -7.71
CA THR A 175 -24.24 -4.05 -9.05
C THR A 175 -25.07 -2.94 -9.68
N GLU A 176 -26.01 -2.36 -8.92
CA GLU A 176 -26.83 -1.21 -9.34
C GLU A 176 -25.94 -0.01 -9.71
N ALA A 177 -24.94 0.31 -8.88
CA ALA A 177 -24.00 1.40 -9.16
C ALA A 177 -23.17 1.15 -10.43
N GLN A 178 -22.75 -0.09 -10.68
CA GLN A 178 -22.03 -0.46 -11.89
C GLN A 178 -22.91 -0.39 -13.14
N GLU A 179 -24.18 -0.73 -13.05
CA GLU A 179 -25.14 -0.60 -14.15
C GLU A 179 -25.37 0.87 -14.51
N LEU A 180 -25.61 1.73 -13.51
CA LEU A 180 -25.73 3.18 -13.72
C LEU A 180 -24.46 3.78 -14.34
N ALA A 181 -23.28 3.34 -13.90
CA ALA A 181 -22.02 3.79 -14.50
C ALA A 181 -21.90 3.39 -15.98
N ARG A 182 -22.38 2.20 -16.37
CA ARG A 182 -22.40 1.79 -17.79
C ARG A 182 -23.38 2.65 -18.60
N GLU A 183 -24.57 2.91 -18.07
CA GLU A 183 -25.56 3.76 -18.75
C GLU A 183 -25.03 5.17 -19.01
N ILE A 184 -24.31 5.76 -18.04
CA ILE A 184 -23.66 7.07 -18.22
C ILE A 184 -22.65 7.03 -19.36
N LEU A 185 -21.79 6.01 -19.40
CA LEU A 185 -20.79 5.85 -20.47
C LEU A 185 -21.44 5.66 -21.85
N ASP A 186 -22.54 4.91 -21.92
CA ASP A 186 -23.27 4.69 -23.17
C ASP A 186 -23.94 5.99 -23.70
N LEU A 187 -24.41 6.85 -22.79
CA LEU A 187 -24.97 8.17 -23.14
C LEU A 187 -23.89 9.16 -23.61
N GLU A 188 -22.72 9.16 -22.97
CA GLU A 188 -21.58 10.01 -23.34
C GLU A 188 -20.97 9.59 -24.69
N GLY A 189 -20.99 8.29 -25.02
CA GLY A 189 -20.51 7.77 -26.32
C GLY A 189 -21.43 8.06 -27.51
N GLY A 190 -22.65 8.55 -27.27
CA GLY A 190 -23.65 8.86 -28.30
C GLY A 190 -23.57 10.27 -28.89
N THR A 191 -22.73 11.17 -28.34
CA THR A 191 -22.68 12.59 -28.76
C THR A 191 -21.58 12.93 -29.77
N ASP A 192 -20.73 11.98 -30.18
CA ASP A 192 -19.64 12.22 -31.13
C ASP A 192 -20.00 11.88 -32.60
N GLY A 193 -21.28 11.98 -32.97
CA GLY A 193 -21.77 11.68 -34.32
C GLY A 193 -22.90 12.60 -34.78
N GLY A 194 -22.59 13.86 -35.04
CA GLY A 194 -23.51 14.85 -35.62
C GLY A 194 -22.79 16.01 -36.28
#